data_AF-K0V4K1-F1
#
_entry.id   AF-K0V4K1-F1
#
_cell.length_a   1.000
_cell.length_b   1.000
_cell.length_c   1.000
_cell.angle_alpha   90.00
_cell.angle_beta   90.00
_cell.angle_gamma   90.00
#
_symmetry.space_group_name_H-M   'P 1'
#
loop_
_entity.id
_entity.type
_entity.pdbx_description
1 polymer ?
#
loop_
_entity_poly.entity_id
_entity_poly.type
_entity_poly.pdbx_seq_one_letter_code
_entity_poly.pdbx_strand_id
1 'polypeptide(L)'
;MVITDEIDVARLALGQYDIGADATLRLLNLSENATYLVEDGGTQSILRVHRQNYHRPHEIESELDWLQALQDDSDITVPTVLPARDGRRLVTVEGEETGGI
;
A
#
# COMPACT_ATOMS: atom_id res chain seq x y z
N MET A 1 3.70 -16.92 13.51
CA MET A 1 2.92 -17.26 12.31
C MET A 1 1.96 -16.10 12.09
N VAL A 2 2.36 -15.08 11.31
CA VAL A 2 1.65 -13.78 11.15
C VAL A 2 1.56 -13.36 9.67
N ILE A 3 2.16 -14.13 8.75
CA ILE A 3 2.38 -13.69 7.35
C ILE A 3 1.09 -13.78 6.50
N THR A 4 0.06 -14.52 6.94
CA THR A 4 -1.12 -14.78 6.12
C THR A 4 -2.03 -13.56 5.97
N ASP A 5 -2.30 -12.82 7.05
CA ASP A 5 -3.28 -11.71 7.00
C ASP A 5 -2.78 -10.55 6.12
N GLU A 6 -1.47 -10.28 6.10
CA GLU A 6 -0.90 -9.11 5.41
C GLU A 6 -0.89 -9.26 3.89
N ILE A 7 -0.62 -10.48 3.39
CA ILE A 7 -0.64 -10.76 1.95
C ILE A 7 -2.08 -10.81 1.41
N ASP A 8 -3.04 -11.26 2.22
CA ASP A 8 -4.44 -11.28 1.83
C ASP A 8 -5.03 -9.87 1.80
N VAL A 9 -4.71 -9.03 2.79
CA VAL A 9 -4.97 -7.58 2.78
C VAL A 9 -4.34 -6.92 1.54
N ALA A 10 -3.08 -7.23 1.22
CA ALA A 10 -2.40 -6.70 0.05
C ALA A 10 -3.13 -7.06 -1.26
N ARG A 11 -3.59 -8.32 -1.40
CA ARG A 11 -4.35 -8.78 -2.57
C ARG A 11 -5.73 -8.12 -2.67
N LEU A 12 -6.43 -7.98 -1.55
CA LEU A 12 -7.72 -7.28 -1.50
C LEU A 12 -7.56 -5.81 -1.93
N ALA A 13 -6.49 -5.15 -1.44
CA ALA A 13 -6.19 -3.77 -1.80
C ALA A 13 -5.83 -3.63 -3.29
N LEU A 14 -5.08 -4.58 -3.88
CA LEU A 14 -4.74 -4.57 -5.32
C LEU A 14 -5.97 -4.45 -6.22
N GLY A 15 -7.09 -5.09 -5.84
CA GLY A 15 -8.35 -5.01 -6.60
C GLY A 15 -8.93 -3.58 -6.71
N GLN A 16 -8.49 -2.66 -5.86
CA GLN A 16 -8.90 -1.26 -5.90
C GLN A 16 -8.04 -0.41 -6.86
N TYR A 17 -6.94 -0.94 -7.39
CA TYR A 17 -6.05 -0.26 -8.33
C TYR A 17 -6.24 -0.78 -9.75
N ASP A 18 -5.84 0.00 -10.75
CA ASP A 18 -5.87 -0.42 -12.16
C ASP A 18 -4.68 -1.34 -12.49
N ILE A 19 -4.62 -2.46 -11.76
CA ILE A 19 -3.58 -3.47 -11.85
C ILE A 19 -4.22 -4.78 -12.32
N GLY A 20 -3.55 -5.47 -13.23
CA GLY A 20 -3.99 -6.75 -13.80
C GLY A 20 -4.19 -7.83 -12.73
N ALA A 21 -5.14 -8.74 -12.97
CA ALA A 21 -5.39 -9.87 -12.07
C ALA A 21 -4.21 -10.85 -11.97
N ASP A 22 -3.35 -10.87 -12.99
CA ASP A 22 -2.13 -11.68 -13.04
C ASP A 22 -0.92 -11.00 -12.39
N ALA A 23 -1.12 -9.82 -11.77
CA ALA A 23 -0.04 -9.11 -11.10
C ALA A 23 0.51 -9.93 -9.93
N THR A 24 1.84 -9.94 -9.82
CA THR A 24 2.53 -10.68 -8.77
C THR A 24 2.87 -9.77 -7.60
N LEU A 25 2.77 -10.31 -6.39
CA LEU A 25 3.18 -9.65 -5.15
C LEU A 25 4.40 -10.34 -4.57
N ARG A 26 5.48 -9.59 -4.37
CA ARG A 26 6.69 -10.08 -3.68
C ARG A 26 6.98 -9.21 -2.47
N LEU A 27 6.95 -9.83 -1.28
CA LEU A 27 7.31 -9.15 -0.04
C LEU A 27 8.79 -8.73 -0.10
N LEU A 28 9.05 -7.42 0.02
CA LEU A 28 10.39 -6.85 0.07
C LEU A 28 10.86 -6.65 1.51
N ASN A 29 9.98 -6.12 2.36
CA ASN A 29 10.31 -5.83 3.75
C ASN A 29 9.07 -6.00 4.64
N LEU A 30 9.28 -6.54 5.82
CA LEU A 30 8.28 -6.72 6.88
C LEU A 30 8.91 -6.27 8.21
N SER A 31 8.86 -4.98 8.48
CA SER A 31 9.24 -4.42 9.79
C SER A 31 8.02 -3.78 10.46
N GLU A 32 7.78 -2.50 10.17
CA GLU A 32 6.67 -1.70 10.67
C GLU A 32 5.49 -1.72 9.70
N ASN A 33 5.79 -1.63 8.40
CA ASN A 33 4.84 -1.76 7.30
C ASN A 33 5.26 -2.93 6.41
N ALA A 34 4.29 -3.71 5.95
CA ALA A 34 4.56 -4.75 4.97
C ALA A 34 4.68 -4.08 3.59
N THR A 35 5.86 -4.14 2.99
CA THR A 35 6.14 -3.52 1.69
C THR A 35 6.27 -4.61 0.64
N TYR A 36 5.41 -4.56 -0.37
CA TYR A 36 5.37 -5.51 -1.47
C TYR A 36 5.77 -4.83 -2.77
N LEU A 37 6.57 -5.52 -3.58
CA LEU A 37 6.73 -5.24 -5.00
C LEU A 37 5.53 -5.81 -5.74
N VAL A 38 4.83 -4.97 -6.48
CA VAL A 38 3.80 -5.35 -7.43
C VAL A 38 4.43 -5.35 -8.83
N GLU A 39 4.36 -6.46 -9.54
CA GLU A 39 4.77 -6.53 -10.95
C GLU A 39 3.57 -6.88 -11.82
N ASP A 40 3.23 -6.01 -12.77
CA ASP A 40 2.12 -6.17 -13.70
C ASP A 40 2.56 -5.84 -15.14
N GLY A 41 2.56 -6.83 -16.02
CA GLY A 41 2.90 -6.64 -17.43
C GLY A 41 4.27 -6.01 -17.71
N GLY A 42 5.22 -6.09 -16.77
CA GLY A 42 6.54 -5.43 -16.86
C GLY A 42 6.63 -4.06 -16.16
N THR A 43 5.51 -3.55 -15.62
CA THR A 43 5.48 -2.37 -14.76
C THR A 43 5.71 -2.79 -13.31
N GLN A 44 6.62 -2.10 -12.62
CA GLN A 44 6.93 -2.35 -11.21
C GLN A 44 6.40 -1.20 -10.35
N SER A 45 5.63 -1.54 -9.31
CA SER A 45 5.08 -0.59 -8.34
C SER A 45 5.31 -1.09 -6.91
N ILE A 46 5.23 -0.20 -5.92
CA ILE A 46 5.39 -0.56 -4.52
C ILE A 46 4.04 -0.41 -3.80
N LEU A 47 3.61 -1.47 -3.13
CA LEU A 47 2.43 -1.47 -2.26
C LEU A 47 2.88 -1.51 -0.80
N ARG A 48 2.51 -0.48 -0.02
CA ARG A 48 2.83 -0.38 1.40
C ARG A 48 1.56 -0.62 2.21
N VAL A 49 1.53 -1.73 2.96
CA VAL A 49 0.43 -2.10 3.85
C VAL A 49 0.79 -1.69 5.27
N HIS A 50 0.02 -0.76 5.82
CA HIS A 50 0.16 -0.30 7.19
C HIS A 50 -0.54 -1.29 8.14
N ARG A 51 0.13 -1.70 9.22
CA ARG A 51 -0.46 -2.58 10.23
C ARG A 51 -1.57 -1.88 11.01
N GLN A 52 -2.63 -2.62 11.33
CA GLN A 52 -3.69 -2.15 12.22
C GLN A 52 -3.10 -1.76 13.59
N ASN A 53 -3.63 -0.68 14.17
CA ASN A 53 -3.30 -0.11 15.49
C ASN A 53 -2.06 0.79 15.61
N TYR A 54 -1.34 1.11 14.53
CA TYR A 54 -0.17 2.01 14.62
C TYR A 54 -0.41 3.43 14.14
N HIS A 55 -1.23 3.64 13.10
CA HIS A 55 -1.51 4.96 12.54
C HIS A 55 -3.00 5.18 12.31
N ARG A 56 -3.47 6.38 12.63
CA ARG A 56 -4.79 6.86 12.24
C ARG A 56 -4.76 7.30 10.76
N PRO A 57 -5.86 7.15 10.01
CA PRO A 57 -5.90 7.53 8.59
C PRO A 57 -5.40 8.95 8.29
N HIS A 58 -5.69 9.92 9.17
CA HIS A 58 -5.26 11.31 9.00
C HIS A 58 -3.74 11.51 9.15
N GLU A 59 -3.05 10.65 9.90
CA GLU A 59 -1.59 10.72 10.03
C GLU A 59 -0.92 10.31 8.72
N ILE A 60 -1.48 9.29 8.06
CA ILE A 60 -1.04 8.84 6.73
C ILE A 60 -1.35 9.92 5.69
N GLU A 61 -2.54 10.49 5.70
CA GLU A 61 -2.89 11.58 4.78
C GLU A 61 -1.94 12.78 4.92
N SER A 62 -1.52 13.13 6.14
CA SER A 62 -0.54 14.20 6.38
C SER A 62 0.85 13.89 5.80
N GLU A 63 1.29 12.62 5.86
CA GLU A 63 2.53 12.18 5.19
C GLU A 63 2.40 12.33 3.67
N LEU A 64 1.26 11.92 3.10
CA LEU A 64 1.01 12.01 1.65
C LEU A 64 0.95 13.46 1.16
N ASP A 65 0.36 14.37 1.95
CA ASP A 65 0.34 15.79 1.64
C ASP A 65 1.74 16.39 1.68
N TRP A 66 2.58 15.95 2.61
CA TRP A 66 3.98 16.36 2.66
C TRP A 66 4.80 15.84 1.47
N LEU A 67 4.58 14.59 1.05
CA LEU A 67 5.19 14.04 -0.16
C LEU A 67 4.78 14.80 -1.41
N GLN A 68 3.49 15.15 -1.53
CA GLN A 68 2.99 15.96 -2.64
C GLN A 68 3.66 17.34 -2.68
N ALA A 69 3.73 18.02 -1.53
CA ALA A 69 4.39 19.31 -1.43
C ALA A 69 5.89 19.24 -1.78
N LEU A 70 6.60 18.18 -1.34
CA LEU A 70 7.99 17.97 -1.72
C LEU A 70 8.16 17.73 -3.22
N GLN A 71 7.21 17.04 -3.85
CA GLN A 71 7.24 16.80 -5.29
C GLN A 71 7.01 18.09 -6.10
N ASP A 72 6.14 18.97 -5.62
CA ASP A 72 5.77 20.21 -6.31
C ASP A 72 6.77 21.36 -6.07
N ASP A 73 7.31 21.46 -4.84
CA ASP A 73 8.10 22.62 -4.40
C ASP A 73 9.61 22.35 -4.27
N SER A 74 10.09 21.13 -4.57
CA SER A 74 11.51 20.80 -4.43
C SER A 74 12.07 19.88 -5.53
N ASP A 75 13.38 19.94 -5.74
CA ASP A 75 14.10 19.03 -6.65
C ASP A 75 14.40 17.65 -6.01
N ILE A 76 13.76 17.34 -4.87
CA ILE A 76 13.98 16.08 -4.15
C ILE A 76 13.15 14.98 -4.80
N THR A 77 13.82 13.91 -5.24
CA THR A 77 13.14 12.71 -5.73
C THR A 77 12.40 12.02 -4.59
N VAL A 78 11.08 12.19 -4.56
CA VAL A 78 10.16 11.52 -3.62
C VAL A 78 9.29 10.48 -4.34
N PRO A 79 8.79 9.45 -3.63
CA PRO A 79 7.86 8.49 -4.20
C PRO A 79 6.58 9.17 -4.68
N THR A 80 6.15 8.87 -5.91
CA THR A 80 4.85 9.32 -6.43
C THR A 80 3.75 8.37 -5.97
N VAL A 81 2.70 8.93 -5.40
CA VAL A 81 1.54 8.16 -4.92
C VAL A 81 0.66 7.79 -6.11
N LEU A 82 0.44 6.50 -6.33
CA LEU A 82 -0.49 6.02 -7.35
C LEU A 82 -1.91 5.99 -6.76
N PRO A 83 -2.87 6.76 -7.31
CA PRO A 83 -4.24 6.74 -6.82
C PRO A 83 -4.93 5.41 -7.14
N ALA A 84 -5.86 5.00 -6.29
CA ALA A 84 -6.79 3.92 -6.57
C ALA A 84 -7.75 4.30 -7.71
N ARG A 85 -8.52 3.33 -8.22
CA ARG A 85 -9.52 3.52 -9.30
C ARG A 85 -10.56 4.60 -8.97
N ASP A 86 -10.82 4.82 -7.69
CA ASP A 86 -11.75 5.84 -7.20
C ASP A 86 -11.10 7.20 -6.92
N GLY A 87 -9.80 7.35 -7.23
CA GLY A 87 -9.02 8.57 -7.03
C GLY A 87 -8.48 8.74 -5.60
N ARG A 88 -8.77 7.83 -4.67
CA ARG A 88 -8.22 7.92 -3.30
C ARG A 88 -6.74 7.57 -3.29
N ARG A 89 -5.98 8.29 -2.46
CA ARG A 89 -4.55 8.05 -2.20
C ARG A 89 -4.32 7.00 -1.11
N LEU A 90 -5.32 6.79 -0.27
CA LEU A 90 -5.32 5.81 0.82
C LEU A 90 -6.49 4.84 0.63
N VAL A 91 -6.19 3.55 0.59
CA VAL A 91 -7.17 2.47 0.53
C VAL A 91 -7.19 1.77 1.88
N THR A 92 -8.37 1.69 2.49
CA THR A 92 -8.61 0.86 3.67
C THR A 92 -9.37 -0.38 3.23
N VAL A 93 -8.82 -1.55 3.53
CA VAL A 93 -9.49 -2.84 3.35
C VAL A 93 -9.60 -3.54 4.70
N GLU A 94 -10.71 -4.24 4.89
CA GLU A 94 -10.89 -5.13 6.02
C GLU A 94 -10.36 -6.51 5.61
N GLY A 95 -9.26 -6.94 6.22
CA GLY A 95 -8.86 -8.35 6.18
C GLY A 95 -9.73 -9.14 7.14
N GLU A 96 -10.06 -10.39 6.82
CA GLU A 96 -10.65 -11.28 7.82
C GLU A 96 -9.62 -11.47 8.94
N GLU A 97 -9.93 -11.04 10.16
CA GLU A 97 -9.14 -11.44 11.32
C GLU A 97 -9.27 -12.96 11.42
N THR A 98 -8.19 -13.69 11.13
CA THR A 98 -8.16 -15.12 11.42
C THR A 98 -8.20 -15.27 12.94
N GLY A 99 -9.40 -15.32 13.51
CA GLY A 99 -9.66 -15.43 14.93
C GLY A 99 -8.88 -16.61 15.51
N GLY A 100 -7.92 -16.30 16.37
CA GLY A 100 -7.20 -17.31 17.14
C GLY A 100 -8.18 -18.08 18.01
N ILE A 101 -8.22 -19.39 17.83
CA ILE A 101 -8.81 -20.36 18.77
C ILE A 101 -7.75 -20.80 19.77
#